data_AF-A0A414WTJ6-F1
#
_entry.id   AF-A0A414WTJ6-F1
#
_cell.length_a   1.000
_cell.length_b   1.000
_cell.length_c   1.000
_cell.angle_alpha   90.00
_cell.angle_beta   90.00
_cell.angle_gamma   90.00
#
_symmetry.space_group_name_H-M   'P 1'
#
loop_
_entity.id
_entity.type
_entity.pdbx_description
1 polymer ?
#
loop_
_entity_poly.entity_id
_entity_poly.type
_entity_poly.pdbx_seq_one_letter_code
_entity_poly.pdbx_strand_id
1 'polypeptide(L)'
;MAYTIGNISGCHINPAITLGVWLSGGMKTKRALMYMLFQVVGAIIGSLILTLLVSTGAHGGPTATGSNSFASDAMGQAFLAELAIGLTLILIHIVCIPITGTSVNPARSIGPALMEGGQAIEQLWLFIVAPFVGAAFSALVWKFLRTE
;
A
#
# COMPACT_ATOMS: atom_id res chain seq x y z
N MET A 1 4.49 1.52 -9.49
CA MET A 1 5.54 0.54 -9.06
C MET A 1 5.26 -0.84 -9.65
N ALA A 2 3.99 -1.18 -9.89
CA ALA A 2 3.58 -2.30 -10.75
C ALA A 2 4.40 -2.46 -12.04
N TYR A 3 4.52 -1.39 -12.83
CA TYR A 3 5.22 -1.47 -14.12
C TYR A 3 6.74 -1.62 -14.00
N THR A 4 7.36 -0.88 -13.09
CA THR A 4 8.83 -0.88 -12.93
C THR A 4 9.36 -2.12 -12.22
N ILE A 5 8.65 -2.64 -11.21
CA ILE A 5 9.15 -3.75 -10.38
C ILE A 5 8.15 -4.89 -10.17
N GLY A 6 6.94 -4.79 -10.72
CA GLY A 6 5.92 -5.86 -10.61
C GLY A 6 6.34 -7.13 -11.36
N ASN A 7 6.90 -7.01 -12.56
CA ASN A 7 7.41 -8.16 -13.32
C ASN A 7 8.66 -8.81 -12.66
N ILE A 8 9.34 -8.09 -11.76
CA ILE A 8 10.53 -8.59 -11.05
C ILE A 8 10.15 -9.23 -9.72
N SER A 9 9.35 -8.50 -8.92
CA SER A 9 9.11 -8.80 -7.50
C SER A 9 7.65 -9.07 -7.14
N GLY A 10 6.72 -8.96 -8.09
CA GLY A 10 5.28 -8.93 -7.78
C GLY A 10 4.84 -7.65 -7.07
N CYS A 11 5.78 -6.72 -6.80
CA CYS A 11 5.53 -5.44 -6.15
C CYS A 11 4.80 -5.58 -4.79
N HIS A 12 5.20 -6.55 -3.97
CA HIS A 12 4.56 -6.79 -2.67
C HIS A 12 4.67 -5.58 -1.73
N ILE A 13 5.88 -5.01 -1.58
CA ILE A 13 6.22 -3.82 -0.77
C ILE A 13 5.51 -3.76 0.61
N ASN A 14 5.18 -4.91 1.18
CA ASN A 14 4.43 -5.04 2.42
C ASN A 14 4.62 -6.46 2.97
N PRO A 15 5.07 -6.60 4.23
CA PRO A 15 5.27 -7.91 4.83
C PRO A 15 3.99 -8.75 4.94
N ALA A 16 2.84 -8.15 5.24
CA ALA A 16 1.55 -8.85 5.32
C ALA A 16 1.10 -9.39 3.96
N ILE A 17 1.33 -8.64 2.88
CA ILE A 17 1.05 -9.11 1.51
C ILE A 17 1.98 -10.28 1.16
N THR A 18 3.27 -10.15 1.49
CA THR A 18 4.25 -11.22 1.27
C THR A 18 3.88 -12.49 2.03
N LEU A 19 3.43 -12.34 3.28
CA LEU A 19 2.91 -13.43 4.10
C LEU A 19 1.68 -14.08 3.45
N GLY A 20 0.71 -13.28 2.98
CA GLY A 20 -0.48 -13.79 2.29
C GLY A 20 -0.15 -14.59 1.03
N VAL A 21 0.74 -14.08 0.17
CA VAL A 21 1.20 -14.78 -1.05
C VAL A 21 1.99 -16.05 -0.71
N TRP A 22 2.78 -16.04 0.36
CA TRP A 22 3.48 -17.25 0.83
C TRP A 22 2.52 -18.31 1.34
N LEU A 23 1.54 -17.93 2.17
CA LEU A 23 0.53 -18.84 2.71
C LEU A 23 -0.41 -19.38 1.62
N SER A 24 -0.65 -18.62 0.54
CA SER A 24 -1.41 -19.09 -0.62
C SER A 24 -0.61 -19.99 -1.56
N GLY A 25 0.63 -20.37 -1.21
CA GLY A 25 1.51 -21.21 -2.02
C GLY A 25 2.17 -20.49 -3.20
N GLY A 26 2.07 -19.16 -3.28
CA GLY A 26 2.57 -18.35 -4.40
C GLY A 26 4.08 -18.08 -4.38
N MET A 27 4.80 -18.42 -3.31
CA MET A 27 6.26 -18.25 -3.24
C MET A 27 6.96 -19.20 -2.27
N LYS A 28 8.27 -19.38 -2.43
CA LYS A 28 9.11 -20.18 -1.52
C LYS A 28 9.42 -19.42 -0.22
N THR A 29 9.51 -20.13 0.90
CA THR A 29 9.75 -19.58 2.25
C THR A 29 10.99 -18.66 2.32
N LYS A 30 12.14 -19.09 1.78
CA LYS A 30 13.37 -18.27 1.79
C LYS A 30 13.15 -16.91 1.12
N ARG A 31 12.40 -16.87 0.01
CA ARG A 31 12.12 -15.63 -0.72
C ARG A 31 11.15 -14.75 0.07
N ALA A 32 10.14 -15.34 0.72
CA ALA A 32 9.21 -14.61 1.57
C ALA A 32 9.93 -13.92 2.75
N LEU A 33 10.82 -14.63 3.44
CA LEU A 33 11.60 -14.09 4.55
C LEU A 33 12.51 -12.94 4.12
N MET A 34 13.20 -13.09 2.99
CA MET A 34 14.03 -12.00 2.44
C MET A 34 13.19 -10.78 2.06
N TYR A 35 12.02 -10.99 1.46
CA TYR A 35 11.12 -9.88 1.10
C TYR A 35 10.71 -9.09 2.34
N MET A 36 10.23 -9.77 3.38
CA MET A 36 9.80 -9.12 4.62
C MET A 36 10.95 -8.36 5.28
N LEU A 37 12.15 -8.96 5.32
CA LEU A 37 13.35 -8.30 5.87
C LEU A 37 13.67 -7.00 5.12
N PHE A 38 13.80 -7.05 3.79
CA PHE A 38 14.17 -5.87 3.00
C PHE A 38 13.06 -4.80 2.96
N GLN A 39 11.79 -5.21 3.04
CA GLN A 39 10.67 -4.28 3.18
C GLN A 39 10.76 -3.50 4.50
N VAL A 40 11.06 -4.17 5.61
CA VAL A 40 11.26 -3.51 6.91
C VAL A 40 12.49 -2.60 6.88
N VAL A 41 13.61 -3.04 6.32
CA VAL A 41 14.82 -2.21 6.18
C VAL A 41 14.54 -0.95 5.35
N GLY A 42 13.85 -1.10 4.22
CA GLY A 42 13.44 0.04 3.38
C GLY A 42 12.52 1.02 4.10
N ALA A 43 11.56 0.51 4.89
CA ALA A 43 10.66 1.35 5.69
C ALA A 43 11.43 2.14 6.76
N ILE A 44 12.40 1.52 7.45
CA ILE A 44 13.25 2.19 8.44
C ILE A 44 14.06 3.31 7.77
N ILE A 45 14.72 3.03 6.64
CA ILE A 45 15.50 4.05 5.92
C ILE A 45 14.61 5.19 5.45
N GLY A 46 13.43 4.90 4.90
CA GLY A 46 12.47 5.92 4.48
C GLY A 46 12.00 6.81 5.63
N SER A 47 11.71 6.22 6.79
CA SER A 47 11.32 6.94 8.00
C SER A 47 12.47 7.81 8.55
N LEU A 48 13.71 7.34 8.47
CA LEU A 48 14.89 8.13 8.83
C LEU A 48 15.05 9.35 7.92
N ILE A 49 14.90 9.19 6.60
CA ILE A 49 14.93 10.30 5.65
C ILE A 49 13.82 11.30 5.96
N LEU A 50 12.59 10.82 6.21
CA LEU A 50 11.47 11.69 6.57
C LEU A 50 11.75 12.47 7.86
N THR A 51 12.34 11.81 8.86
CA THR A 51 12.77 12.46 10.11
C THR A 51 13.74 13.59 9.85
N LEU A 52 14.76 13.37 9.00
CA LEU A 52 15.74 14.40 8.65
C LEU A 52 15.12 15.58 7.88
N LEU A 53 14.11 15.31 7.04
CA LEU A 53 13.40 16.35 6.31
C LEU A 53 12.52 17.19 7.25
N VAL A 54 11.80 16.54 8.16
CA VAL A 54 10.84 17.18 9.06
C VAL A 54 11.51 17.80 10.29
N SER A 55 12.71 17.34 10.69
CA SER A 55 13.45 17.84 11.85
C SER A 55 13.88 19.31 11.76
N THR A 56 13.75 19.93 10.58
CA THR A 56 14.05 21.34 10.35
C THR A 56 12.82 22.26 10.53
N GLY A 57 11.62 21.70 10.73
CA GLY A 57 10.36 22.45 10.87
C GLY A 57 9.72 22.36 12.27
N ALA A 58 8.70 23.20 12.52
CA ALA A 58 7.93 23.24 13.78
C ALA A 58 6.87 22.11 13.88
N HIS A 59 7.23 20.87 13.52
CA HIS A 59 6.31 19.73 13.56
C HIS A 59 6.54 18.90 14.82
N GLY A 60 5.75 19.18 15.87
CA GLY A 60 5.71 18.37 17.09
C GLY A 60 4.52 17.41 17.08
N GLY A 61 4.76 16.10 17.20
CA GLY A 61 3.72 15.08 17.33
C GLY A 61 4.18 13.67 16.93
N PRO A 62 3.46 12.61 17.32
CA PRO A 62 3.85 11.22 17.05
C PRO A 62 3.88 10.89 15.55
N THR A 63 3.18 11.65 14.71
CA THR A 63 3.08 11.43 13.25
C THR A 63 4.22 12.07 12.45
N ALA A 64 5.18 12.74 13.10
CA ALA A 64 6.30 13.41 12.41
C ALA A 64 7.15 12.46 11.53
N THR A 65 7.15 11.16 11.85
CA THR A 65 7.85 10.11 11.11
C THR A 65 6.91 9.22 10.28
N GLY A 66 5.62 9.59 10.20
CA GLY A 66 4.57 8.76 9.60
C GLY A 66 4.12 7.60 10.48
N SER A 67 4.30 7.68 11.80
CA SER A 67 3.88 6.62 12.72
C SER A 67 2.36 6.57 12.93
N ASN A 68 1.85 5.38 13.25
CA ASN A 68 0.44 5.15 13.60
C ASN A 68 0.27 5.12 15.12
N SER A 69 -0.88 5.59 15.61
CA SER A 69 -1.27 5.53 17.02
C SER A 69 -2.80 5.40 17.14
N PHE A 70 -3.28 4.89 18.27
CA PHE A 70 -4.70 4.75 18.59
C PHE A 70 -4.95 5.14 20.04
N ALA A 71 -6.19 5.51 20.38
CA ALA A 71 -6.58 5.90 21.73
C ALA A 71 -6.51 4.70 22.70
N SER A 72 -6.14 4.94 23.96
CA SER A 72 -5.88 3.86 24.95
C SER A 72 -7.08 2.96 25.23
N ASP A 73 -8.30 3.47 25.04
CA ASP A 73 -9.57 2.77 25.21
C ASP A 73 -10.10 2.12 23.92
N ALA A 74 -9.42 2.31 22.77
CA ALA A 74 -9.89 1.89 21.45
C ALA A 74 -9.19 0.63 20.90
N MET A 75 -8.47 -0.15 21.72
CA MET A 75 -7.68 -1.32 21.27
C MET A 75 -8.49 -2.29 20.40
N GLY A 76 -9.72 -2.64 20.82
CA GLY A 76 -10.57 -3.58 20.08
C GLY A 76 -10.97 -3.05 18.71
N GLN A 77 -11.31 -1.75 18.62
CA GLN A 77 -11.65 -1.10 17.35
C GLN A 77 -10.43 -0.98 16.43
N ALA A 78 -9.27 -0.61 16.99
CA ALA A 78 -8.01 -0.52 16.25
C ALA A 78 -7.63 -1.89 15.66
N PHE A 79 -7.74 -2.97 16.42
CA PHE A 79 -7.48 -4.33 15.94
C PHE A 79 -8.39 -4.71 14.77
N LEU A 80 -9.71 -4.48 14.89
CA LEU A 80 -10.67 -4.80 13.83
C LEU A 80 -10.43 -3.97 12.56
N ALA A 81 -10.07 -2.70 12.70
CA ALA A 81 -9.74 -1.82 11.58
C ALA A 81 -8.50 -2.31 10.82
N GLU A 82 -7.41 -2.60 11.53
CA GLU A 82 -6.17 -3.11 10.93
C GLU A 82 -6.38 -4.50 10.29
N LEU A 83 -7.18 -5.36 10.92
CA LEU A 83 -7.55 -6.66 10.36
C LEU A 83 -8.33 -6.50 9.04
N ALA A 84 -9.34 -5.63 9.02
CA ALA A 84 -10.15 -5.39 7.82
C ALA A 84 -9.31 -4.82 6.67
N ILE A 85 -8.43 -3.86 6.95
CA ILE A 85 -7.51 -3.27 5.97
C ILE A 85 -6.54 -4.34 5.46
N GLY A 86 -5.92 -5.10 6.35
CA GLY A 86 -4.97 -6.16 6.01
C GLY A 86 -5.57 -7.23 5.10
N LEU A 87 -6.74 -7.75 5.47
CA LEU A 87 -7.46 -8.75 4.66
C LEU A 87 -7.83 -8.22 3.29
N THR A 88 -8.35 -6.99 3.23
CA THR A 88 -8.74 -6.34 1.97
C THR A 88 -7.54 -6.16 1.05
N LEU A 89 -6.43 -5.63 1.57
CA LEU A 89 -5.21 -5.42 0.77
C LEU A 89 -4.62 -6.74 0.28
N ILE A 90 -4.55 -7.78 1.12
CA ILE A 90 -4.05 -9.10 0.71
C ILE A 90 -4.91 -9.66 -0.43
N LEU A 91 -6.23 -9.65 -0.28
CA LEU A 91 -7.15 -10.16 -1.30
C LEU A 91 -6.98 -9.43 -2.63
N ILE A 92 -6.98 -8.09 -2.59
CA ILE A 92 -6.78 -7.26 -3.78
C ILE A 92 -5.44 -7.58 -4.45
N HIS A 93 -4.37 -7.79 -3.68
CA HIS A 93 -3.06 -8.09 -4.26
C HIS A 93 -3.00 -9.48 -4.87
N ILE A 94 -3.54 -10.51 -4.22
CA ILE A 94 -3.59 -11.87 -4.77
C ILE A 94 -4.33 -11.87 -6.13
N VAL A 95 -5.45 -11.15 -6.23
CA VAL A 95 -6.26 -11.12 -7.45
C VAL A 95 -5.68 -10.19 -8.52
N CYS A 96 -5.24 -8.99 -8.15
CA CYS A 96 -4.92 -7.94 -9.12
C CYS A 96 -3.44 -7.84 -9.50
N ILE A 97 -2.50 -8.45 -8.76
CA ILE A 97 -1.07 -8.46 -9.13
C ILE A 97 -0.88 -9.06 -10.54
N PRO A 98 -1.40 -10.25 -10.89
CA PRO A 98 -1.15 -10.85 -12.20
C PRO A 98 -1.81 -10.08 -13.36
N ILE A 99 -2.82 -9.24 -13.08
CA ILE A 99 -3.58 -8.51 -14.10
C ILE A 99 -2.97 -7.13 -14.34
N THR A 100 -2.72 -6.36 -13.27
CA THR A 100 -2.30 -4.95 -13.37
C THR A 100 -1.14 -4.58 -12.44
N GLY A 101 -0.54 -5.55 -11.74
CA GLY A 101 0.42 -5.30 -10.66
C GLY A 101 -0.16 -4.51 -9.48
N THR A 102 -1.50 -4.53 -9.33
CA THR A 102 -2.28 -3.84 -8.28
C THR A 102 -1.95 -2.37 -8.12
N SER A 103 -2.59 -1.50 -8.91
CA SER A 103 -2.44 -0.04 -8.73
C SER A 103 -3.14 0.43 -7.46
N VAL A 104 -4.48 0.45 -7.48
CA VAL A 104 -5.43 0.94 -6.45
C VAL A 104 -5.10 2.31 -5.82
N ASN A 105 -4.14 3.04 -6.38
CA ASN A 105 -3.61 4.29 -5.87
C ASN A 105 -2.93 5.05 -7.03
N PRO A 106 -3.51 6.18 -7.48
CA PRO A 106 -2.93 6.99 -8.56
C PRO A 106 -1.49 7.43 -8.28
N ALA A 107 -1.17 7.89 -7.06
CA ALA A 107 0.17 8.33 -6.69
C ALA A 107 1.21 7.20 -6.80
N ARG A 108 0.83 5.96 -6.41
CA ARG A 108 1.66 4.76 -6.56
C ARG A 108 1.92 4.39 -8.04
N SER A 109 1.03 4.80 -8.94
CA SER A 109 1.14 4.57 -10.39
C SER A 109 1.92 5.66 -11.12
N ILE A 110 1.69 6.94 -10.80
CA ILE A 110 2.25 8.09 -11.52
C ILE A 110 3.78 8.09 -11.51
N GLY A 111 4.42 8.05 -10.34
CA GLY A 111 5.88 8.18 -10.26
C GLY A 111 6.62 7.15 -11.12
N PRO A 112 6.31 5.85 -10.99
CA PRO A 112 6.96 4.81 -11.79
C PRO A 112 6.60 4.86 -13.28
N ALA A 113 5.40 5.30 -13.64
CA ALA A 113 5.06 5.52 -15.05
C ALA A 113 5.92 6.63 -15.67
N LEU A 114 6.20 7.71 -14.93
CA LEU A 114 7.08 8.79 -15.38
C LEU A 114 8.54 8.34 -15.55
N MET A 115 9.01 7.41 -14.73
CA MET A 115 10.38 6.88 -14.82
C MET A 115 10.52 5.83 -15.93
N GLU A 116 9.50 5.01 -16.16
CA GLU A 116 9.49 3.97 -17.20
C GLU A 116 9.25 4.55 -18.61
N GLY A 117 8.34 5.52 -18.72
CA GLY A 117 7.93 6.09 -20.01
C GLY A 117 7.11 5.12 -20.87
N GLY A 118 6.98 5.44 -22.16
CA GLY A 118 6.33 4.60 -23.18
C GLY A 118 4.90 4.15 -22.79
N GLN A 119 4.65 2.84 -22.89
CA GLN A 119 3.34 2.24 -22.60
C GLN A 119 2.84 2.52 -21.17
N ALA A 120 3.73 2.70 -20.20
CA ALA A 120 3.34 2.97 -18.82
C ALA A 120 2.65 4.34 -18.68
N ILE A 121 3.07 5.34 -19.47
CA ILE A 121 2.42 6.66 -19.54
C ILE A 121 1.12 6.59 -20.34
N GLU A 122 1.14 5.88 -21.47
CA GLU A 122 -0.05 5.72 -22.32
C GLU A 122 -1.23 5.07 -21.56
N GLN A 123 -0.94 4.11 -20.68
CA GLN A 123 -1.96 3.41 -19.88
C GLN A 123 -2.24 4.07 -18.52
N LEU A 124 -1.49 5.12 -18.14
CA LEU A 124 -1.57 5.72 -16.80
C LEU A 124 -2.98 6.24 -16.47
N TRP A 125 -3.71 6.74 -17.46
CA TRP A 125 -5.05 7.30 -17.27
C TRP A 125 -6.01 6.29 -16.61
N LEU A 126 -5.91 5.00 -16.94
CA LEU A 126 -6.76 3.97 -16.37
C LEU A 126 -6.54 3.84 -14.85
N PHE A 127 -5.29 3.92 -14.42
CA PHE A 127 -4.88 3.86 -13.01
C PHE A 127 -5.12 5.15 -12.24
N ILE A 128 -5.64 6.17 -12.91
CA ILE A 128 -6.13 7.40 -12.28
C ILE A 128 -7.66 7.33 -12.21
N VAL A 129 -8.32 7.13 -13.34
CA VAL A 129 -9.78 7.17 -13.45
C VAL A 129 -10.43 6.04 -12.65
N ALA A 130 -10.00 4.79 -12.82
CA ALA A 130 -10.66 3.66 -12.16
C ALA A 130 -10.59 3.74 -10.63
N PRO A 131 -9.44 4.07 -9.99
CA PRO A 131 -9.41 4.28 -8.54
C PRO A 131 -10.30 5.42 -8.05
N PHE A 132 -10.37 6.55 -8.77
CA PHE A 132 -11.26 7.66 -8.37
C PHE A 132 -12.73 7.30 -8.48
N VAL A 133 -13.14 6.60 -9.53
CA VAL A 133 -14.52 6.09 -9.67
C VAL A 133 -14.85 5.12 -8.54
N GLY A 134 -13.96 4.18 -8.24
CA GLY A 134 -14.14 3.24 -7.12
C GLY A 134 -14.23 3.94 -5.76
N ALA A 135 -13.40 4.95 -5.52
CA ALA A 135 -13.45 5.76 -4.30
C ALA A 135 -14.76 6.53 -4.16
N ALA A 136 -15.24 7.17 -5.24
CA ALA A 136 -16.52 7.86 -5.26
C ALA A 136 -17.69 6.91 -4.95
N PHE A 137 -17.71 5.73 -5.60
CA PHE A 137 -18.72 4.72 -5.34
C PHE A 137 -18.71 4.23 -3.89
N SER A 138 -17.53 3.90 -3.35
CA SER A 138 -17.37 3.49 -1.95
C SER A 138 -17.86 4.55 -0.97
N ALA A 139 -17.54 5.83 -1.21
CA ALA A 139 -18.01 6.95 -0.40
C ALA A 139 -19.54 7.10 -0.43
N LEU A 140 -20.17 6.91 -1.59
CA LEU A 140 -21.63 6.94 -1.72
C LEU A 140 -22.30 5.78 -0.96
N VAL A 141 -21.75 4.57 -1.07
CA VAL A 141 -22.24 3.40 -0.32
C VAL A 141 -22.09 3.65 1.17
N TRP A 142 -20.93 4.13 1.63
CA TRP A 142 -20.73 4.47 3.04
C TRP A 142 -21.71 5.52 3.53
N LYS A 143 -21.95 6.57 2.75
CA LYS A 143 -22.94 7.62 3.08
C LYS A 143 -24.34 7.03 3.23
N PHE A 144 -24.73 6.08 2.39
CA PHE A 144 -26.02 5.40 2.49
C PHE A 144 -26.11 4.46 3.70
N LEU A 145 -25.03 3.73 4.01
CA LEU A 145 -25.00 2.80 5.15
C LEU A 145 -24.93 3.52 6.50
N ARG A 146 -24.24 4.65 6.55
CA ARG A 146 -24.08 5.50 7.73
C ARG A 146 -25.25 6.48 7.89
N THR A 147 -26.45 6.14 7.38
CA THR A 147 -27.63 7.01 7.56
C THR A 147 -28.09 6.95 9.02
N GLU A 148 -27.42 7.76 9.85
CA GLU A 148 -27.81 8.42 11.11
C GLU A 148 -27.17 9.83 11.07
#